data_AF-A0A9D1F6Y9-F1
#
_entry.id   AF-A0A9D1F6Y9-F1
#
_cell.length_a   1.000
_cell.length_b   1.000
_cell.length_c   1.000
_cell.angle_alpha   90.00
_cell.angle_beta   90.00
_cell.angle_gamma   90.00
#
_symmetry.space_group_name_H-M   'P 1'
#
loop_
_entity.id
_entity.type
_entity.pdbx_description
1 polymer ?
#
loop_
_entity_poly.entity_id
_entity_poly.type
_entity_poly.pdbx_seq_one_letter_code
_entity_poly.pdbx_strand_id
1 'polypeptide(L)' 'MNNQHKPYGPYEKYFKRVLDVFCGLAALLVFWWLYIIVAVLVRIKLGSPVLFKQERPGKNEEIF' A
#
# COMPACT_ATOMS: atom_id res chain seq x y z
N MET A 1 5.08 -21.52 15.94
CA MET A 1 3.64 -21.78 16.18
C MET A 1 2.93 -21.50 14.87
N ASN A 2 2.24 -22.48 14.26
CA ASN A 2 1.53 -22.27 12.99
C ASN A 2 0.30 -21.38 13.22
N ASN A 3 0.50 -20.06 13.18
CA ASN A 3 -0.56 -19.06 13.26
C ASN A 3 -1.24 -18.92 11.89
N GLN A 4 -1.88 -19.99 11.43
CA GLN A 4 -2.68 -19.98 10.21
C GLN A 4 -4.00 -19.26 10.50
N HIS A 5 -4.12 -18.02 10.03
CA HIS A 5 -5.33 -17.23 10.14
C HIS A 5 -6.48 -17.91 9.38
N LYS A 6 -7.58 -18.23 10.09
CA LYS A 6 -8.78 -18.83 9.49
C LYS A 6 -9.77 -17.71 9.17
N PRO A 7 -10.14 -17.49 7.89
CA PRO A 7 -11.03 -16.39 7.53
C PRO A 7 -12.43 -16.61 8.13
N TYR A 8 -13.00 -15.55 8.71
CA TYR A 8 -14.27 -15.59 9.43
C TYR A 8 -15.50 -15.65 8.51
N GLY A 9 -15.36 -15.32 7.21
CA GLY A 9 -16.47 -15.34 6.26
C GLY A 9 -16.08 -15.07 4.79
N PRO A 10 -17.06 -15.08 3.86
CA PRO A 10 -16.83 -14.89 2.43
C PRO A 10 -16.29 -13.50 2.09
N TYR A 11 -16.63 -12.48 2.89
CA TYR A 11 -16.11 -11.12 2.74
C TYR A 11 -14.59 -11.07 2.87
N GLU A 12 -14.05 -11.64 3.94
CA GLU A 12 -12.62 -11.63 4.22
C GLU A 12 -11.84 -12.50 3.23
N LYS A 13 -12.43 -13.61 2.79
CA LYS A 13 -11.78 -14.56 1.87
C LYS A 13 -11.68 -14.03 0.43
N TYR A 14 -12.68 -13.30 -0.05
CA TYR A 14 -12.77 -12.91 -1.47
C TYR A 14 -12.98 -11.41 -1.69
N PHE A 15 -13.98 -10.80 -1.06
CA PHE A 15 -14.40 -9.43 -1.39
C PHE A 15 -13.42 -8.35 -0.90
N LYS A 16 -12.83 -8.53 0.29
CA LYS A 16 -11.91 -7.55 0.89
C LYS A 16 -10.74 -7.23 -0.04
N ARG A 17 -10.10 -8.27 -0.62
CA ARG A 17 -8.93 -8.08 -1.49
C ARG A 17 -9.28 -7.36 -2.78
N VAL A 18 -10.43 -7.67 -3.36
CA VAL A 18 -10.90 -7.03 -4.60
C VAL A 18 -11.18 -5.55 -4.35
N LEU A 19 -11.88 -5.23 -3.26
CA LEU A 19 -12.17 -3.86 -2.85
C LEU A 19 -10.88 -3.06 -2.59
N ASP A 20 -9.94 -3.62 -1.83
CA ASP A 20 -8.66 -2.96 -1.52
C ASP A 20 -7.89 -2.56 -2.80
N VAL A 21 -7.86 -3.42 -3.81
CA VAL A 21 -7.17 -3.16 -5.09
C VAL A 21 -7.89 -2.06 -5.87
N PHE A 22 -9.22 -2.12 -6.01
CA PHE A 22 -9.98 -1.10 -6.73
C PHE A 22 -9.91 0.27 -6.05
N CYS A 23 -10.05 0.32 -4.72
CA CYS A 23 -9.91 1.56 -3.95
C CYS A 23 -8.50 2.14 -4.08
N GLY A 24 -7.46 1.30 -3.99
CA GLY A 24 -6.07 1.72 -4.18
C GLY A 24 -5.80 2.30 -5.58
N LEU A 25 -6.28 1.62 -6.63
CA LEU A 25 -6.15 2.10 -8.01
C LEU A 25 -6.92 3.40 -8.24
N ALA A 26 -8.16 3.49 -7.74
CA ALA A 26 -8.95 4.71 -7.85
C ALA A 26 -8.26 5.90 -7.16
N ALA A 27 -7.71 5.70 -5.96
CA ALA A 27 -6.95 6.73 -5.26
C ALA A 27 -5.73 7.19 -6.07
N LEU A 28 -4.96 6.26 -6.65
CA LEU A 28 -3.82 6.61 -7.51
C LEU A 28 -4.25 7.42 -8.73
N LEU A 29 -5.34 7.04 -9.40
CA LEU A 29 -5.84 7.75 -10.59
C LEU A 29 -6.43 9.12 -10.28
N VAL A 30 -7.04 9.31 -9.10
CA VAL A 30 -7.60 10.62 -8.71
C VAL A 30 -6.49 11.56 -8.24
N PHE A 31 -5.51 11.04 -7.50
CA PHE A 31 -4.46 11.85 -6.86
C PHE A 31 -3.11 11.84 -7.60
N TRP A 32 -3.03 11.28 -8.83
CA TRP A 32 -1.76 11.17 -9.58
C TRP A 32 -1.02 12.50 -9.74
N TRP A 33 -1.73 13.58 -10.08
CA TRP A 33 -1.17 14.91 -10.27
C TRP A 33 -0.58 15.46 -8.95
N LEU A 34 -1.24 15.19 -7.82
CA LEU A 34 -0.78 15.60 -6.50
C LEU A 34 0.52 14.87 -6.12
N TYR A 35 0.61 13.57 -6.38
CA TYR A 35 1.84 12.80 -6.15
C TYR A 35 3.03 13.36 -6.95
N ILE A 36 2.80 13.81 -8.19
CA ILE A 36 3.85 14.46 -9.01
C ILE A 36 4.32 15.77 -8.38
N ILE A 37 3.39 16.63 -7.94
CA ILE A 37 3.74 17.89 -7.28
C ILE A 37 4.57 17.63 -6.02
N VAL A 38 4.11 16.72 -5.16
CA VAL A 38 4.83 16.35 -3.93
C VAL A 38 6.21 15.78 -4.25
N ALA A 39 6.33 14.93 -5.26
CA ALA A 39 7.60 14.35 -5.68
C ALA A 39 8.63 15.42 -6.09
N VAL A 40 8.18 16.44 -6.85
CA VAL A 40 9.04 17.56 -7.26
C VAL A 40 9.42 18.42 -6.05
N LEU A 41 8.48 18.72 -5.15
CA LEU A 41 8.75 19.51 -3.95
C LEU A 41 9.77 18.82 -3.03
N VAL A 42 9.62 17.52 -2.80
CA VAL A 42 10.57 16.72 -2.01
C VAL A 42 11.96 16.76 -2.66
N ARG A 43 12.03 16.61 -4.00
CA ARG A 43 13.30 16.67 -4.74
C ARG A 43 14.01 18.01 -4.57
N ILE A 44 13.28 19.12 -4.61
CA ILE A 44 13.86 20.48 -4.54
C ILE A 44 14.23 20.85 -3.10
N LYS A 45 13.38 20.51 -2.12
CA LYS A 45 13.53 20.98 -0.73
C LYS A 45 14.33 20.04 0.16
N LEU A 46 14.15 18.72 0.01
CA LEU A 46 14.80 17.71 0.85
C LEU A 46 15.88 16.92 0.11
N GLY A 47 15.89 16.94 -1.22
CA GLY A 47 16.89 16.25 -2.04
C GLY A 47 16.45 14.84 -2.46
N SER A 48 17.28 13.83 -2.23
CA SER A 48 17.05 12.44 -2.67
C SER A 48 17.13 11.49 -1.47
N PRO A 49 16.34 10.40 -1.40
CA PRO A 49 15.36 9.91 -2.37
C PRO A 49 13.93 10.41 -2.12
N VAL A 50 13.12 10.49 -3.18
CA VAL A 50 11.69 10.88 -3.08
C VAL A 50 10.84 9.77 -2.47
N LEU A 51 11.15 8.51 -2.77
CA LEU A 51 10.47 7.34 -2.21
C LEU A 51 11.44 6.57 -1.30
N PHE A 52 10.95 6.20 -0.12
CA PHE A 52 11.67 5.38 0.84
C PHE A 52 10.89 4.09 1.07
N LYS A 53 11.61 2.98 1.24
CA LYS A 53 11.04 1.68 1.60
C LYS A 53 11.56 1.29 2.97
N GLN A 54 10.66 0.82 3.84
CA GLN A 54 11.01 0.27 5.14
C GLN A 54 10.57 -1.19 5.19
N GLU A 55 11.44 -2.07 5.70
CA GLU A 55 11.09 -3.45 5.96
C GLU A 55 10.07 -3.52 7.09
N ARG A 56 8.94 -4.16 6.84
CA ARG A 56 7.90 -4.39 7.84
C ARG A 56 7.40 -5.84 7.79
N PRO A 57 7.10 -6.47 8.94
CA PRO A 57 6.51 -7.81 8.95
C PRO A 57 5.07 -7.74 8.42
N GLY A 58 4.80 -8.49 7.36
CA GLY A 58 3.55 -8.53 6.63
C GLY A 58 2.66 -9.72 6.98
N LYS A 59 1.82 -10.10 6.02
CA LYS A 59 0.96 -11.27 6.19
C LYS A 59 1.83 -12.51 6.39
N ASN A 60 1.50 -13.33 7.38
CA ASN A 60 2.28 -14.52 7.76
C ASN A 60 3.75 -14.22 8.10
N GLU A 61 4.03 -13.02 8.64
CA GLU A 61 5.38 -12.58 9.05
C GLU A 61 6.38 -12.43 7.87
N GLU A 62 5.90 -12.48 6.62
CA GLU A 62 6.72 -12.21 5.44
C GLU A 62 7.09 -10.72 5.40
N ILE A 63 8.39 -10.42 5.32
CA ILE A 63 8.90 -9.05 5.27
C ILE A 63 8.50 -8.38 3.95
N PHE A 64 7.88 -7.19 4.02
CA PHE A 64 7.50 -6.37 2.88
C PHE A 64 8.25 -5.05 2.83
#